data_AF-A0A7K3B3N1-F1
#
_entry.id   AF-A0A7K3B3N1-F1
#
_cell.length_a   1.000
_cell.length_b   1.000
_cell.length_c   1.000
_cell.angle_alpha   90.00
_cell.angle_beta   90.00
_cell.angle_gamma   90.00
#
_symmetry.space_group_name_H-M   'P 1'
#
loop_
_entity.id
_entity.type
_entity.pdbx_description
1 polymer ?
#
loop_
_entity_poly.entity_id
_entity_poly.type
_entity_poly.pdbx_seq_one_letter_code
_entity_poly.pdbx_strand_id
1 'polypeptide(L)' 'MADTTVKIDTETRDRFAALASARGMSVRAYLAALALEEENQARLGKATEAFRAAVTRPGFAEGFDRDFGGAPARATYRVA' A
#
# COMPACT_ATOMS: atom_id res chain seq x y z
N MET A 1 9.27 -23.25 8.50
CA MET A 1 8.49 -22.40 9.44
C MET A 1 7.57 -23.32 10.22
N ALA A 2 7.44 -23.13 11.53
CA ALA A 2 6.53 -23.93 12.36
C ALA A 2 5.08 -23.48 12.14
N ASP A 3 4.15 -24.43 12.13
CA ASP A 3 2.74 -24.14 12.05
C ASP A 3 2.24 -23.71 13.42
N THR A 4 1.46 -22.63 13.45
CA THR A 4 0.83 -22.10 14.66
C THR A 4 -0.68 -22.00 14.47
N THR A 5 -1.42 -22.01 15.56
CA THR A 5 -2.88 -21.92 15.58
C THR A 5 -3.33 -20.65 16.28
N VAL A 6 -4.25 -19.93 15.62
CA VAL A 6 -4.88 -18.71 16.15
C VAL A 6 -6.34 -19.01 16.41
N LYS A 7 -6.85 -18.57 17.56
CA LYS A 7 -8.27 -18.68 17.88
C LYS A 7 -9.03 -17.53 17.22
N ILE A 8 -10.04 -17.88 16.44
CA ILE A 8 -11.02 -16.97 15.85
C ILE A 8 -12.40 -17.59 16.06
N ASP A 9 -13.44 -16.77 16.02
CA ASP A 9 -14.80 -17.28 16.06
C ASP A 9 -15.12 -18.09 14.79
N THR A 10 -16.13 -18.97 14.90
CA THR A 10 -16.52 -19.88 13.82
C THR A 10 -16.96 -19.13 12.57
N GLU A 11 -17.65 -18.00 12.72
CA GLU A 11 -18.13 -17.22 11.60
C GLU A 11 -16.97 -16.60 10.80
N THR A 12 -16.00 -16.01 11.48
CA THR A 12 -14.79 -15.47 10.87
C THR A 12 -13.98 -16.56 10.17
N ARG A 13 -13.85 -17.74 10.78
CA ARG A 13 -13.20 -18.89 10.13
C ARG A 13 -13.90 -19.26 8.83
N ASP A 14 -15.23 -19.33 8.84
CA ASP A 14 -16.01 -19.74 7.68
C ASP A 14 -15.95 -18.69 6.56
N ARG A 15 -15.92 -17.40 6.92
CA ARG A 15 -15.65 -16.32 5.96
C ARG A 15 -14.28 -16.47 5.29
N PHE A 16 -13.23 -16.74 6.06
CA PHE A 16 -11.90 -16.97 5.48
C PHE A 16 -11.84 -18.23 4.62
N ALA A 17 -12.54 -19.30 5.00
CA ALA A 17 -12.64 -20.51 4.20
C ALA A 17 -13.32 -20.25 2.84
N ALA A 18 -14.42 -19.49 2.83
CA ALA A 18 -15.12 -19.12 1.61
C ALA A 18 -14.24 -18.25 0.69
N LEU A 19 -13.56 -17.24 1.24
CA LEU A 19 -12.66 -16.36 0.47
C LEU A 19 -11.45 -17.12 -0.10
N ALA A 20 -10.85 -18.01 0.69
CA ALA A 20 -9.75 -18.85 0.23
C ALA A 20 -10.20 -19.79 -0.89
N SER A 21 -11.37 -20.43 -0.73
CA SER A 21 -11.96 -21.32 -1.74
C SER A 21 -12.26 -20.57 -3.04
N ALA A 22 -12.83 -19.36 -2.98
CA ALA A 22 -13.10 -18.54 -4.15
C ALA A 22 -11.82 -18.17 -4.94
N ARG A 23 -10.66 -18.14 -4.26
CA ARG A 23 -9.33 -17.90 -4.86
C ARG A 23 -8.57 -19.18 -5.19
N GLY A 24 -9.14 -20.37 -4.98
CA GLY A 24 -8.47 -21.66 -5.19
C GLY A 24 -7.31 -21.91 -4.22
N MET A 25 -7.34 -21.28 -3.03
CA MET A 25 -6.28 -21.33 -2.04
C MET A 25 -6.70 -22.13 -0.80
N SER A 26 -5.72 -22.67 -0.07
CA SER A 26 -5.96 -23.09 1.31
C SER A 26 -6.11 -21.87 2.22
N VAL A 27 -6.83 -22.00 3.33
CA VAL A 27 -6.99 -20.92 4.32
C VAL A 27 -5.63 -20.41 4.82
N ARG A 28 -4.66 -21.32 5.04
CA ARG A 28 -3.29 -20.96 5.39
C ARG A 28 -2.63 -20.07 4.34
N ALA A 29 -2.69 -20.47 3.06
CA ALA A 29 -2.08 -19.71 1.97
C ALA A 29 -2.76 -18.35 1.81
N TYR A 30 -4.09 -18.32 1.95
CA TYR A 30 -4.87 -17.08 1.92
C TYR A 30 -4.47 -16.11 3.03
N LEU A 31 -4.34 -16.59 4.28
CA LEU A 31 -3.94 -15.76 5.41
C LEU A 31 -2.49 -15.25 5.28
N ALA A 32 -1.59 -16.06 4.71
CA ALA A 32 -0.22 -15.62 4.43
C ALA A 32 -0.17 -14.51 3.37
N ALA A 33 -0.96 -14.65 2.30
CA ALA A 33 -1.10 -13.61 1.28
C ALA A 33 -1.72 -12.33 1.86
N LEU A 34 -2.79 -12.46 2.64
CA LEU A 34 -3.44 -11.34 3.31
C LEU A 34 -2.48 -10.58 4.23
N ALA A 35 -1.65 -11.29 5.01
CA ALA A 35 -0.66 -10.65 5.87
C ALA A 35 0.34 -9.79 5.07
N LEU A 36 0.83 -10.29 3.92
CA LEU A 36 1.73 -9.53 3.04
C LEU A 36 1.04 -8.31 2.43
N GLU A 37 -0.22 -8.45 2.02
CA GLU A 37 -1.03 -7.34 1.49
C GLU A 37 -1.20 -6.24 2.53
N GLU A 38 -1.59 -6.60 3.76
CA GLU A 38 -1.79 -5.64 4.86
C GLU A 38 -0.48 -4.97 5.29
N GLU A 39 0.63 -5.70 5.36
CA GLU A 39 1.95 -5.11 5.60
C GLU A 39 2.33 -4.08 4.54
N ASN A 40 2.03 -4.38 3.28
CA ASN A 40 2.30 -3.46 2.19
C ASN A 40 1.43 -2.20 2.28
N GLN A 41 0.13 -2.35 2.57
CA GLN A 41 -0.76 -1.21 2.78
C GLN A 41 -0.30 -0.33 3.95
N ALA A 42 0.13 -0.93 5.06
CA ALA A 42 0.67 -0.20 6.20
C ALA A 42 1.97 0.56 5.85
N ARG A 43 2.86 -0.04 5.04
CA ARG A 43 4.07 0.62 4.54
C ARG A 43 3.73 1.78 3.61
N LEU A 44 2.78 1.59 2.69
CA LEU A 44 2.32 2.63 1.76
C LEU A 44 1.69 3.80 2.50
N GLY A 45 0.87 3.55 3.53
CA GLY A 45 0.30 4.59 4.37
C GLY A 45 1.39 5.44 5.04
N LYS A 46 2.38 4.80 5.66
CA LYS A 46 3.53 5.50 6.28
C LYS A 46 4.33 6.32 5.26
N ALA A 47 4.62 5.74 4.10
CA ALA A 47 5.35 6.43 3.03
C ALA A 47 4.58 7.64 2.51
N THR A 48 3.25 7.52 2.37
CA THR A 48 2.37 8.61 1.92
C THR A 48 2.37 9.76 2.91
N GLU A 49 2.25 9.47 4.21
CA GLU A 49 2.30 10.51 5.24
C GLU A 49 3.67 11.18 5.33
N ALA A 50 4.76 10.40 5.23
CA ALA A 50 6.11 10.96 5.19
C ALA A 50 6.33 11.84 3.95
N PHE A 51 5.85 11.41 2.79
CA PHE A 51 5.91 12.19 1.56
C PHE A 51 5.12 13.50 1.70
N ARG A 52 3.87 13.42 2.19
CA ARG A 52 3.04 14.61 2.44
C ARG A 52 3.73 15.59 3.37
N ALA A 53 4.28 15.11 4.48
CA ALA A 53 5.01 15.95 5.44
C ALA A 53 6.25 16.60 4.83
N ALA A 54 6.97 15.89 3.95
CA ALA A 54 8.14 16.44 3.27
C ALA A 54 7.75 17.55 2.29
N VAL A 55 6.74 17.33 1.44
CA VAL A 55 6.36 18.29 0.39
C VAL A 55 5.58 19.49 0.90
N THR A 56 4.92 19.39 2.06
CA THR A 56 4.22 20.54 2.69
C THR A 56 5.14 21.41 3.54
N ARG A 57 6.40 21.00 3.74
CA ARG A 57 7.38 21.80 4.48
C ARG A 57 7.63 23.12 3.75
N PRO A 58 7.56 24.28 4.43
CA PRO A 58 7.89 25.56 3.83
C PRO A 58 9.31 25.55 3.22
N GLY A 59 9.46 26.07 2.01
CA GLY A 59 10.74 26.12 1.29
C GLY A 59 11.14 24.82 0.59
N PHE A 60 10.35 23.74 0.70
CA PHE A 60 10.68 22.45 0.08
C PHE A 60 10.64 22.53 -1.44
N ALA A 61 9.58 23.12 -2.01
CA ALA A 61 9.43 23.24 -3.46
C ALA A 61 10.55 24.08 -4.08
N GLU A 62 10.86 25.23 -3.46
CA GLU A 62 11.92 26.13 -3.91
C GLU A 62 13.30 25.51 -3.79
N GLY A 63 13.57 24.77 -2.71
CA GLY A 63 14.80 24.01 -2.53
C GLY A 63 14.94 22.87 -3.54
N PHE A 64 13.85 22.13 -3.77
CA PHE A 64 13.81 21.05 -4.76
C PHE A 64 14.02 21.56 -6.18
N ASP A 65 13.36 22.66 -6.56
CA ASP A 65 13.51 23.26 -7.89
C ASP A 65 14.95 23.75 -8.13
N ARG A 66 15.59 24.34 -7.11
CA ARG A 66 17.00 24.75 -7.16
C ARG A 66 17.94 23.57 -7.38
N ASP A 67 17.71 22.46 -6.67
CA ASP A 67 18.65 21.33 -6.63
C ASP A 67 18.42 20.34 -7.78
N PHE A 68 17.20 20.26 -8.33
CA PHE A 68 16.80 19.27 -9.35
C PHE A 68 16.29 19.88 -10.66
N GLY A 69 16.29 21.20 -10.83
CA GLY A 69 16.00 21.87 -12.10
C GLY A 69 14.52 22.13 -12.40
N GLY A 70 13.65 21.96 -11.40
CA GLY A 70 12.22 22.24 -11.48
C GLY A 70 11.41 21.30 -12.37
N ALA A 71 10.08 21.36 -12.26
CA ALA A 71 9.20 20.59 -13.13
C ALA A 71 9.28 21.11 -14.58
N PRO A 72 9.35 20.22 -15.60
CA PRO A 72 9.32 20.65 -17.00
C PRO A 72 8.04 21.44 -17.27
N ALA A 73 8.16 22.52 -18.03
CA ALA A 73 7.02 23.34 -18.42
C ALA A 73 5.93 22.45 -19.03
N ARG A 74 4.70 22.54 -18.52
CA ARG A 74 3.55 21.81 -19.06
C ARG A 74 3.49 22.06 -20.57
N ALA A 75 3.70 21.01 -21.37
CA ALA A 75 3.49 21.07 -22.80
C ALA A 75 2.03 21.43 -23.06
N THR A 76 1.80 22.66 -23.53
CA THR A 76 0.50 23.08 -24.05
C THR A 76 0.28 22.33 -25.35
N TYR A 77 -0.37 21.17 -25.28
CA TYR A 77 -0.92 20.53 -26.46
C TYR A 77 -2.02 21.45 -27.01
N ARG A 78 -1.69 22.21 -28.06
CA ARG A 78 -2.69 22.84 -28.93
C ARG A 78 -3.34 21.72 -29.73
N VAL A 79 -4.58 21.40 -29.38
CA VAL A 79 -5.46 20.65 -30.27
C VAL A 79 -5.78 21.60 -31.43
N ALA A 80 -5.33 21.23 -32.64
CA ALA A 80 -5.65 21.91 -33.89
C ALA A 80 -6.83 21.21 -34.57
#